data_AF-A0A956L3B1-F1
#
_entry.id   AF-A0A956L3B1-F1
#
_cell.length_a   1.000
_cell.length_b   1.000
_cell.length_c   1.000
_cell.angle_alpha   90.00
_cell.angle_beta   90.00
_cell.angle_gamma   90.00
#
_symmetry.space_group_name_H-M   'P 1'
#
loop_
_entity.id
_entity.type
_entity.pdbx_description
1 polymer ?
#
loop_
_entity_poly.entity_id
_entity_poly.type
_entity_poly.pdbx_seq_one_letter_code
_entity_poly.pdbx_strand_id
1 'polypeptide(L)'
;MLGTTGCYTAELDPALPGVFACTAGDESCPSGQLCVNARCEDADTLPSLTILNPEEGFKDVTRAPDEPPLPVDVDDVPMLVTFQGSNLSLVPASSGANHVFGEGYVAVFVDGSEVATFEAGNISDRNSLTVDIPPVPGPHRIALQARRNDGVDYDNEQALATRLIWLENELTVGMRPFVAIRSPWPGQTFGLEAQSLEVQVMTLNFDLVSTESGTQQEGNGHSHIYYDAQFPPCAEDDACDQGYLGTAKAPQPGESFSRGTILLPNSGEQSATLTAVLRNYDHTIYRYPFGCKGGPLCFIAYEDVEILRVGD
;
A
#
# COMPACT_ATOMS: atom_id res chain seq x y z
N MET A 1 -14.17 -37.12 -45.71
CA MET A 1 -13.45 -36.47 -44.61
C MET A 1 -14.43 -36.37 -43.45
N LEU A 2 -14.23 -37.19 -42.42
CA LEU A 2 -15.06 -37.18 -41.21
C LEU A 2 -14.41 -36.19 -40.25
N GLY A 3 -15.10 -35.06 -39.98
CA GLY A 3 -14.68 -34.10 -38.98
C GLY A 3 -15.01 -34.64 -37.59
N THR A 4 -14.00 -34.84 -36.76
CA THR A 4 -14.14 -35.10 -35.33
C THR A 4 -14.53 -33.81 -34.63
N THR A 5 -15.83 -33.60 -34.42
CA THR A 5 -16.34 -32.71 -33.38
C THR A 5 -15.98 -33.29 -32.02
N GLY A 6 -14.91 -32.77 -31.41
CA GLY A 6 -14.60 -33.04 -30.01
C GLY A 6 -15.64 -32.33 -29.13
N CYS A 7 -16.44 -33.10 -28.40
CA CYS A 7 -17.29 -32.59 -27.34
C CYS A 7 -16.38 -32.20 -26.17
N TYR A 8 -16.19 -30.90 -25.94
CA TYR A 8 -15.74 -30.42 -24.63
C TYR A 8 -16.91 -30.63 -23.66
N THR A 9 -16.84 -31.66 -22.82
CA THR A 9 -17.77 -31.80 -21.70
C THR A 9 -17.43 -30.73 -20.68
N ALA A 10 -18.44 -29.99 -20.20
CA ALA A 10 -18.28 -28.95 -19.18
C ALA A 10 -17.94 -29.52 -17.78
N GLU A 11 -17.88 -30.85 -17.64
CA GLU A 11 -17.36 -31.51 -16.45
C GLU A 11 -15.83 -31.57 -16.54
N LEU A 12 -15.16 -30.71 -15.78
CA LEU A 12 -13.73 -30.78 -15.55
C LEU A 12 -13.43 -32.07 -14.77
N ASP A 13 -12.60 -32.95 -15.33
CA ASP A 13 -12.05 -34.09 -14.58
C ASP A 13 -10.84 -33.60 -13.77
N PRO A 14 -10.95 -33.44 -12.44
CA PRO A 14 -9.86 -32.96 -11.60
C PRO A 14 -8.68 -33.94 -11.54
N ALA A 15 -8.81 -35.17 -12.06
CA ALA A 15 -7.73 -36.14 -12.15
C ALA A 15 -6.91 -36.01 -13.45
N LEU A 16 -7.34 -35.22 -14.43
CA LEU A 16 -6.57 -34.99 -15.64
C LEU A 16 -5.54 -33.89 -15.41
N PRO A 17 -4.24 -34.16 -15.63
CA PRO A 17 -3.22 -33.12 -15.56
C PRO A 17 -3.47 -32.08 -16.67
N GLY A 18 -3.67 -30.84 -16.29
CA GLY A 18 -3.99 -29.76 -17.23
C GLY A 18 -4.06 -28.41 -16.55
N VAL A 19 -3.87 -27.37 -17.34
CA VAL A 19 -4.08 -25.99 -16.93
C VAL A 19 -5.57 -25.67 -17.09
N PHE A 20 -6.24 -25.35 -15.99
CA PHE A 20 -7.65 -24.96 -16.00
C PHE A 20 -7.76 -23.43 -16.12
N ALA A 21 -8.72 -22.98 -16.92
CA ALA A 21 -9.09 -21.57 -16.96
C ALA A 21 -10.05 -21.26 -15.80
N CYS A 22 -9.96 -20.06 -15.26
CA CYS A 22 -10.85 -19.58 -14.20
C CYS A 22 -11.18 -18.10 -14.41
N THR A 23 -12.20 -17.63 -13.71
CA THR A 23 -12.61 -16.24 -13.61
C THR A 23 -12.29 -15.73 -12.21
N ALA A 24 -11.90 -14.45 -12.09
CA ALA A 24 -11.62 -13.85 -10.80
C ALA A 24 -12.85 -13.99 -9.88
N GLY A 25 -12.64 -14.36 -8.62
CA GLY A 25 -13.71 -14.50 -7.63
C GLY A 25 -14.46 -15.85 -7.63
N ASP A 26 -14.27 -16.71 -8.63
CA ASP A 26 -14.93 -18.02 -8.65
C ASP A 26 -14.09 -19.10 -7.95
N GLU A 27 -14.74 -19.92 -7.10
CA GLU A 27 -14.21 -21.16 -6.51
C GLU A 27 -13.97 -22.28 -7.55
N SER A 28 -13.77 -21.91 -8.82
CA SER A 28 -13.68 -22.84 -9.96
C SER A 28 -12.38 -23.64 -10.00
N CYS A 29 -11.37 -23.23 -9.24
CA CYS A 29 -10.10 -23.95 -9.20
C CYS A 29 -10.19 -25.19 -8.29
N PRO A 30 -9.57 -26.31 -8.70
CA PRO A 30 -9.45 -27.49 -7.84
C PRO A 30 -8.85 -27.15 -6.47
N SER A 31 -9.19 -27.97 -5.46
CA SER A 31 -8.72 -27.76 -4.08
C SER A 31 -7.19 -27.62 -4.01
N GLY A 32 -6.71 -26.54 -3.38
CA GLY A 32 -5.28 -26.22 -3.26
C GLY A 32 -4.74 -25.31 -4.36
N GLN A 33 -5.54 -25.03 -5.39
CA GLN A 33 -5.19 -24.08 -6.46
C GLN A 33 -5.86 -22.73 -6.27
N LEU A 34 -5.22 -21.69 -6.79
CA LEU A 34 -5.71 -20.32 -6.81
C LEU A 34 -5.88 -19.87 -8.26
N CYS A 35 -6.89 -19.03 -8.49
CA CYS A 35 -7.08 -18.40 -9.79
C CYS A 35 -6.13 -17.20 -9.92
N VAL A 36 -5.14 -17.29 -10.81
CA VAL A 36 -4.16 -16.23 -11.07
C VAL A 36 -4.10 -15.96 -12.56
N ASN A 37 -4.37 -14.72 -12.97
CA ASN A 37 -4.47 -14.28 -14.36
C ASN A 37 -5.34 -15.21 -15.22
N ALA A 38 -6.54 -15.54 -14.71
CA ALA A 38 -7.51 -16.44 -15.33
C ALA A 38 -7.02 -17.90 -15.51
N ARG A 39 -6.05 -18.33 -14.69
CA ARG A 39 -5.46 -19.68 -14.72
C ARG A 39 -5.41 -20.28 -13.31
N CYS A 40 -5.82 -21.54 -13.16
CA CYS A 40 -5.68 -22.26 -11.89
C CYS A 40 -4.25 -22.76 -11.72
N GLU A 41 -3.61 -22.35 -10.62
CA GLU A 41 -2.22 -22.65 -10.29
C GLU A 41 -2.09 -23.07 -8.84
N ASP A 42 -1.14 -23.96 -8.55
CA ASP A 42 -0.85 -24.39 -7.18
C ASP A 42 -0.32 -23.19 -6.38
N ALA A 43 -0.79 -22.98 -5.14
CA ALA A 43 -0.37 -21.82 -4.34
C ALA A 43 1.16 -21.74 -4.15
N ASP A 44 1.85 -22.88 -4.11
CA ASP A 44 3.31 -22.98 -3.93
C ASP A 44 4.11 -22.65 -5.20
N THR A 45 3.47 -22.53 -6.37
CA THR A 45 4.11 -22.16 -7.65
C THR A 45 3.91 -20.70 -8.02
N LEU A 46 3.15 -19.94 -7.23
CA LEU A 46 2.87 -18.55 -7.53
C LEU A 46 4.11 -17.67 -7.29
N PRO A 47 4.36 -16.67 -8.15
CA PRO A 47 5.37 -15.65 -7.90
C PRO A 47 5.13 -14.97 -6.55
N SER A 48 6.22 -14.79 -5.80
CA SER A 48 6.20 -14.02 -4.56
C SER A 48 7.33 -13.02 -4.49
N LEU A 49 7.10 -11.87 -3.86
CA LEU A 49 8.11 -10.83 -3.61
C LEU A 49 8.16 -10.45 -2.14
N THR A 50 9.32 -9.98 -1.68
CA THR A 50 9.51 -9.42 -0.34
C THR A 50 10.56 -8.34 -0.36
N ILE A 51 10.22 -7.16 0.17
CA ILE A 51 11.19 -6.08 0.40
C ILE A 51 11.91 -6.33 1.74
N LEU A 52 13.24 -6.41 1.69
CA LEU A 52 14.12 -6.61 2.84
C LEU A 52 14.70 -5.30 3.38
N ASN A 53 14.92 -4.31 2.50
CA ASN A 53 15.32 -2.96 2.86
C ASN A 53 14.64 -1.98 1.89
N PRO A 54 14.12 -0.83 2.35
CA PRO A 54 14.00 -0.42 3.76
C PRO A 54 13.09 -1.34 4.58
N GLU A 55 13.34 -1.40 5.88
CA GLU A 55 12.41 -2.02 6.83
C GLU A 55 11.11 -1.20 6.93
N GLU A 56 10.01 -1.81 7.39
CA GLU A 56 8.74 -1.10 7.57
C GLU A 56 8.89 0.05 8.57
N GLY A 57 8.47 1.26 8.20
CA GLY A 57 8.60 2.44 9.05
C GLY A 57 10.04 2.95 9.18
N PHE A 58 10.93 2.53 8.27
CA PHE A 58 12.27 3.12 8.14
C PHE A 58 12.16 4.64 8.02
N LYS A 59 13.04 5.33 8.75
CA LYS A 59 13.14 6.78 8.76
C LYS A 59 14.44 7.14 8.10
N ASP A 60 14.35 7.80 6.95
CA ASP A 60 15.52 8.44 6.37
C ASP A 60 15.57 9.87 6.88
N VAL A 61 16.55 10.13 7.74
CA VAL A 61 16.95 11.49 8.06
C VAL A 61 17.92 11.84 6.95
N THR A 62 17.39 12.56 5.96
CA THR A 62 18.05 12.81 4.66
C THR A 62 19.47 13.36 4.74
N ARG A 63 19.97 13.76 5.93
CA ARG A 63 21.36 14.14 6.19
C ARG A 63 21.79 13.90 7.63
N ALA A 64 23.09 13.67 7.81
CA ALA A 64 23.72 13.75 9.13
C ALA A 64 23.59 15.20 9.67
N PRO A 65 23.46 15.40 11.00
CA PRO A 65 23.24 16.72 11.60
C PRO A 65 24.30 17.79 11.29
N ASP A 66 25.45 17.36 10.76
CA ASP A 66 26.61 18.17 10.42
C ASP A 66 26.77 18.44 8.91
N GLU A 67 25.93 17.87 8.05
CA GLU A 67 25.91 18.24 6.64
C GLU A 67 25.17 19.57 6.45
N PRO A 68 25.62 20.44 5.51
CA PRO A 68 24.90 21.67 5.21
C PRO A 68 23.50 21.36 4.68
N PRO A 69 22.49 22.19 4.97
CA PRO A 69 21.15 21.99 4.44
C PRO A 69 21.20 21.89 2.91
N LEU A 70 20.44 20.95 2.35
CA LEU A 70 20.35 20.80 0.90
C LEU A 70 19.90 22.13 0.28
N PRO A 71 20.49 22.55 -0.85
CA PRO A 71 19.93 23.67 -1.61
C PRO A 71 18.45 23.38 -1.91
N VAL A 72 17.61 24.40 -1.93
CA VAL A 72 16.14 24.26 -2.07
C VAL A 72 15.71 23.54 -3.36
N ASP A 73 16.64 23.30 -4.29
CA ASP A 73 16.49 22.53 -5.53
C ASP A 73 17.24 21.19 -5.44
N VAL A 74 16.90 20.34 -4.48
CA VAL A 74 17.44 18.97 -4.50
C VAL A 74 16.71 18.14 -5.52
N ASP A 75 17.48 17.40 -6.30
CA ASP A 75 17.01 16.20 -6.98
C ASP A 75 16.43 15.19 -5.97
N ASP A 76 15.81 14.14 -6.48
CA ASP A 76 15.28 13.03 -5.69
C ASP A 76 16.31 12.42 -4.72
N VAL A 77 15.82 11.86 -3.61
CA VAL A 77 16.61 11.19 -2.58
C VAL A 77 16.88 9.74 -3.00
N PRO A 78 18.15 9.36 -3.27
CA PRO A 78 18.46 8.00 -3.69
C PRO A 78 18.32 7.03 -2.51
N MET A 79 17.49 6.00 -2.67
CA MET A 79 17.24 4.97 -1.67
C MET A 79 17.60 3.59 -2.18
N LEU A 80 18.38 2.84 -1.39
CA LEU A 80 18.72 1.45 -1.68
C LEU A 80 17.55 0.53 -1.30
N VAL A 81 16.87 -0.04 -2.29
CA VAL A 81 15.87 -1.09 -2.11
C VAL A 81 16.55 -2.44 -2.25
N THR A 82 16.40 -3.29 -1.24
CA THR A 82 16.86 -4.69 -1.27
C THR A 82 15.66 -5.61 -1.16
N PHE A 83 15.59 -6.63 -1.99
CA PHE A 83 14.43 -7.52 -2.09
C PHE A 83 14.84 -8.93 -2.53
N GLN A 84 13.90 -9.85 -2.42
CA GLN A 84 14.00 -11.22 -2.93
C GLN A 84 12.59 -11.72 -3.29
N GLY A 85 12.52 -12.89 -3.91
CA GLY A 85 11.27 -13.55 -4.23
C GLY A 85 11.41 -15.03 -4.54
N SER A 86 10.31 -15.64 -4.96
CA SER A 86 10.27 -17.04 -5.38
C SER A 86 9.41 -17.20 -6.62
N ASN A 87 9.60 -18.33 -7.32
CA ASN A 87 8.76 -18.79 -8.44
C ASN A 87 8.58 -17.76 -9.58
N LEU A 88 9.57 -16.89 -9.77
CA LEU A 88 9.63 -15.94 -10.89
C LEU A 88 10.97 -16.10 -11.60
N SER A 89 10.94 -16.64 -12.81
CA SER A 89 12.07 -16.64 -13.73
C SER A 89 12.15 -15.29 -14.43
N LEU A 90 13.25 -14.57 -14.21
CA LEU A 90 13.41 -13.20 -14.70
C LEU A 90 13.71 -13.20 -16.21
N VAL A 91 12.84 -12.54 -16.97
CA VAL A 91 12.95 -12.32 -18.42
C VAL A 91 12.58 -10.87 -18.75
N PRO A 92 13.27 -10.23 -19.72
CA PRO A 92 12.93 -8.86 -20.13
C PRO A 92 11.53 -8.72 -20.72
N ALA A 93 10.92 -7.55 -20.51
CA ALA A 93 9.63 -7.17 -21.09
C ALA A 93 9.63 -7.25 -22.64
N SER A 94 10.80 -7.05 -23.27
CA SER A 94 10.94 -7.02 -24.72
C SER A 94 11.15 -8.41 -25.36
N SER A 95 11.00 -9.51 -24.61
CA SER A 95 11.30 -10.86 -25.12
C SER A 95 10.36 -11.33 -26.24
N GLY A 96 9.23 -10.66 -26.47
CA GLY A 96 8.39 -10.80 -27.66
C GLY A 96 7.75 -12.18 -27.87
N ALA A 97 7.88 -13.08 -26.89
CA ALA A 97 7.30 -14.41 -26.91
C ALA A 97 5.95 -14.44 -26.18
N ASN A 98 5.16 -15.48 -26.47
CA ASN A 98 3.97 -15.78 -25.69
C ASN A 98 4.36 -15.89 -24.20
N HIS A 99 3.52 -15.33 -23.33
CA HIS A 99 3.72 -15.42 -21.89
C HIS A 99 3.79 -16.89 -21.43
N VAL A 100 4.83 -17.18 -20.63
CA VAL A 100 4.98 -18.43 -19.88
C VAL A 100 4.73 -18.10 -18.41
N PHE A 101 3.81 -18.83 -17.77
CA PHE A 101 3.52 -18.63 -16.35
C PHE A 101 4.76 -18.84 -15.49
N GLY A 102 4.97 -17.96 -14.51
CA GLY A 102 6.18 -17.93 -13.70
C GLY A 102 7.36 -17.22 -14.39
N GLU A 103 7.22 -16.71 -15.61
CA GLU A 103 8.22 -15.82 -16.24
C GLU A 103 7.77 -14.35 -16.16
N GLY A 104 8.72 -13.43 -15.99
CA GLY A 104 8.44 -12.00 -15.98
C GLY A 104 9.59 -11.15 -15.46
N TYR A 105 9.29 -9.95 -14.99
CA TYR A 105 10.23 -9.02 -14.36
C TYR A 105 9.59 -8.40 -13.12
N VAL A 106 10.37 -7.67 -12.34
CA VAL A 106 9.84 -6.89 -11.20
C VAL A 106 9.76 -5.43 -11.61
N ALA A 107 8.57 -4.83 -11.52
CA ALA A 107 8.36 -3.39 -11.64
C ALA A 107 8.43 -2.74 -10.25
N VAL A 108 9.11 -1.61 -10.15
CA VAL A 108 9.32 -0.87 -8.89
C VAL A 108 8.61 0.46 -8.95
N PHE A 109 7.80 0.73 -7.93
CA PHE A 109 7.01 1.94 -7.82
C PHE A 109 7.40 2.74 -6.59
N VAL A 110 7.41 4.06 -6.75
CA VAL A 110 7.49 5.04 -5.67
C VAL A 110 6.28 5.95 -5.79
N ASP A 111 5.46 6.00 -4.74
CA ASP A 111 4.23 6.79 -4.67
C ASP A 111 3.29 6.56 -5.87
N GLY A 112 3.20 5.29 -6.30
CA GLY A 112 2.38 4.86 -7.42
C GLY A 112 2.98 5.07 -8.82
N SER A 113 4.12 5.75 -8.92
CA SER A 113 4.83 5.95 -10.18
C SER A 113 5.88 4.86 -10.39
N GLU A 114 5.90 4.22 -11.56
CA GLU A 114 6.96 3.25 -11.92
C GLU A 114 8.28 3.98 -12.13
N VAL A 115 9.31 3.63 -11.35
CA VAL A 115 10.62 4.29 -11.37
C VAL A 115 11.75 3.38 -11.87
N ALA A 116 11.59 2.06 -11.79
CA ALA A 116 12.61 1.11 -12.23
C ALA A 116 12.02 -0.27 -12.55
N THR A 117 12.80 -1.09 -13.27
CA THR A 117 12.51 -2.51 -13.48
C THR A 117 13.74 -3.37 -13.16
N PHE A 118 13.48 -4.63 -12.77
CA PHE A 118 14.50 -5.65 -12.54
C PHE A 118 14.20 -6.89 -13.39
N GLU A 119 14.99 -7.09 -14.45
CA GLU A 119 14.67 -8.01 -15.54
C GLU A 119 15.62 -9.21 -15.65
N ALA A 120 16.67 -9.27 -14.82
CA ALA A 120 17.70 -10.31 -14.93
C ALA A 120 18.31 -10.67 -13.58
N GLY A 121 18.81 -11.90 -13.46
CA GLY A 121 19.40 -12.45 -12.25
C GLY A 121 18.58 -13.61 -11.70
N ASN A 122 18.81 -13.94 -10.44
CA ASN A 122 18.04 -14.95 -9.72
C ASN A 122 17.19 -14.25 -8.65
N ILE A 123 15.86 -14.33 -8.78
CA ILE A 123 14.96 -13.63 -7.86
C ILE A 123 15.08 -14.14 -6.42
N SER A 124 15.52 -15.38 -6.23
CA SER A 124 15.70 -15.99 -4.91
C SER A 124 16.98 -15.54 -4.20
N ASP A 125 17.89 -14.87 -4.91
CA ASP A 125 19.03 -14.23 -4.27
C ASP A 125 18.60 -12.89 -3.65
N ARG A 126 19.45 -12.34 -2.76
CA ARG A 126 19.27 -10.97 -2.26
C ARG A 126 19.64 -9.99 -3.38
N ASN A 127 18.63 -9.36 -3.96
CA ASN A 127 18.77 -8.38 -5.03
C ASN A 127 18.70 -6.96 -4.46
N SER A 128 19.36 -6.01 -5.13
CA SER A 128 19.38 -4.60 -4.72
C SER A 128 19.31 -3.67 -5.93
N LEU A 129 18.60 -2.56 -5.79
CA LEU A 129 18.52 -1.48 -6.76
C LEU A 129 18.38 -0.14 -6.02
N THR A 130 18.87 0.93 -6.62
CA THR A 130 18.65 2.29 -6.11
C THR A 130 17.46 2.90 -6.82
N VAL A 131 16.50 3.43 -6.06
CA VAL A 131 15.39 4.25 -6.57
C VAL A 131 15.53 5.67 -6.10
N ASP A 132 14.92 6.57 -6.84
CA ASP A 132 14.86 8.00 -6.53
C ASP A 132 13.51 8.30 -5.85
N ILE A 133 13.54 8.82 -4.62
CA ILE A 133 12.35 9.19 -3.84
C ILE A 133 12.15 10.72 -3.90
N PRO A 134 10.94 11.22 -4.21
CA PRO A 134 10.69 12.67 -4.20
C PRO A 134 11.11 13.31 -2.87
N PRO A 135 11.79 14.47 -2.85
CA PRO A 135 12.36 15.05 -1.63
C PRO A 135 11.31 15.80 -0.78
N VAL A 136 10.07 15.27 -0.71
CA VAL A 136 8.95 15.85 0.02
C VAL A 136 8.88 15.20 1.40
N PRO A 137 9.01 15.94 2.52
CA PRO A 137 8.92 15.32 3.84
C PRO A 137 7.54 14.72 4.11
N GLY A 138 7.50 13.48 4.56
CA GLY A 138 6.25 12.74 4.78
C GLY A 138 6.39 11.24 4.57
N PRO A 139 5.25 10.54 4.53
CA PRO A 139 5.22 9.14 4.13
C PRO A 139 5.52 8.99 2.64
N HIS A 140 6.31 7.98 2.30
CA HIS A 140 6.46 7.49 0.93
C HIS A 140 6.17 6.00 0.85
N ARG A 141 5.74 5.57 -0.33
CA ARG A 141 5.28 4.22 -0.61
C ARG A 141 6.15 3.58 -1.67
N ILE A 142 6.86 2.53 -1.28
CA ILE A 142 7.61 1.68 -2.21
C ILE A 142 6.77 0.43 -2.47
N ALA A 143 6.58 0.08 -3.74
CA ALA A 143 5.99 -1.19 -4.12
C ALA A 143 6.86 -1.93 -5.14
N LEU A 144 6.93 -3.24 -5.01
CA LEU A 144 7.47 -4.15 -6.00
C LEU A 144 6.34 -5.04 -6.50
N GLN A 145 6.14 -5.07 -7.81
CA GLN A 145 5.11 -5.87 -8.46
C GLN A 145 5.77 -6.86 -9.42
N ALA A 146 5.50 -8.15 -9.25
CA ALA A 146 5.86 -9.13 -10.26
C ALA A 146 4.95 -8.92 -11.47
N ARG A 147 5.58 -8.75 -12.64
CA ARG A 147 4.89 -8.45 -13.90
C ARG A 147 5.32 -9.45 -14.95
N ARG A 148 4.36 -9.96 -15.71
CA ARG A 148 4.60 -10.86 -16.83
C ARG A 148 5.43 -10.17 -17.91
N ASN A 149 6.08 -10.96 -18.74
CA ASN A 149 6.89 -10.45 -19.84
C ASN A 149 6.09 -9.69 -20.90
N ASP A 150 4.76 -9.84 -20.96
CA ASP A 150 3.86 -9.05 -21.80
C ASP A 150 3.33 -7.76 -21.13
N GLY A 151 3.79 -7.46 -19.91
CA GLY A 151 3.46 -6.24 -19.18
C GLY A 151 2.23 -6.34 -18.28
N VAL A 152 1.55 -7.49 -18.22
CA VAL A 152 0.40 -7.71 -17.32
C VAL A 152 0.89 -8.08 -15.93
N ASP A 153 0.33 -7.50 -14.88
CA ASP A 153 0.67 -7.83 -13.49
C ASP A 153 0.18 -9.23 -13.10
N TYR A 154 0.98 -9.94 -12.31
CA TYR A 154 0.46 -11.10 -11.58
C TYR A 154 -0.52 -10.61 -10.51
N ASP A 155 -1.74 -11.15 -10.51
CA ASP A 155 -2.87 -10.70 -9.69
C ASP A 155 -3.02 -11.47 -8.37
N ASN A 156 -2.06 -12.34 -8.03
CA ASN A 156 -2.00 -12.96 -6.70
C ASN A 156 -1.38 -12.00 -5.68
N GLU A 157 -1.88 -12.02 -4.44
CA GLU A 157 -1.46 -11.11 -3.37
C GLU A 157 0.07 -11.11 -3.13
N GLN A 158 0.70 -12.29 -3.20
CA GLN A 158 2.13 -12.45 -2.92
C GLN A 158 3.03 -11.83 -4.00
N ALA A 159 2.51 -11.58 -5.20
CA ALA A 159 3.22 -10.93 -6.29
C ALA A 159 3.46 -9.43 -6.05
N LEU A 160 2.79 -8.84 -5.06
CA LEU A 160 2.96 -7.46 -4.64
C LEU A 160 3.64 -7.40 -3.27
N ALA A 161 4.76 -6.69 -3.18
CA ALA A 161 5.39 -6.37 -1.91
C ALA A 161 5.41 -4.85 -1.71
N THR A 162 4.93 -4.38 -0.57
CA THR A 162 4.83 -2.94 -0.27
C THR A 162 5.63 -2.56 0.96
N ARG A 163 6.10 -1.32 1.02
CA ARG A 163 6.72 -0.71 2.20
C ARG A 163 6.31 0.74 2.32
N LEU A 164 5.93 1.12 3.53
CA LEU A 164 5.82 2.51 3.94
C LEU A 164 7.12 2.94 4.61
N ILE A 165 7.66 4.08 4.17
CA ILE A 165 8.82 4.73 4.76
C ILE A 165 8.48 6.18 5.11
N TRP A 166 9.35 6.81 5.90
CA TRP A 166 9.25 8.22 6.23
C TRP A 166 10.49 8.97 5.76
N LEU A 167 10.28 10.07 5.06
CA LEU A 167 11.30 11.08 4.83
C LEU A 167 11.09 12.24 5.80
N GLU A 168 12.08 12.52 6.64
CA GLU A 168 12.13 13.73 7.46
C GLU A 168 13.15 14.71 6.85
N ASN A 169 12.84 16.00 6.90
CA ASN A 169 13.87 17.02 6.66
C ASN A 169 14.53 17.46 7.98
N GLU A 170 15.74 18.00 7.90
CA GLU A 170 16.52 18.49 9.04
C GLU A 170 15.73 19.44 9.97
N LEU A 171 14.80 20.23 9.41
CA LEU A 171 14.00 21.21 10.16
C LEU A 171 12.85 20.57 10.94
N THR A 172 12.49 19.32 10.65
CA THR A 172 11.32 18.63 11.22
C THR A 172 11.67 17.36 11.96
N VAL A 173 12.95 16.93 11.94
CA VAL A 173 13.44 15.68 12.55
C VAL A 173 12.96 15.55 13.98
N GLY A 174 12.17 14.52 14.25
CA GLY A 174 11.71 14.18 15.58
C GLY A 174 10.70 15.16 16.18
N MET A 175 10.28 16.19 15.43
CA MET A 175 9.39 17.22 15.95
C MET A 175 8.03 17.20 15.24
N ARG A 176 7.99 17.02 13.92
CA ARG A 176 6.72 17.07 13.18
C ARG A 176 6.04 15.70 13.25
N PRO A 177 4.77 15.62 13.71
CA PRO A 177 4.02 14.38 13.62
C PRO A 177 3.55 14.13 12.20
N PHE A 178 3.62 12.87 11.79
CA PHE A 178 3.06 12.39 10.53
C PHE A 178 2.12 11.22 10.80
N VAL A 179 1.20 11.02 9.87
CA VAL A 179 0.27 9.90 9.84
C VAL A 179 0.27 9.33 8.43
N ALA A 180 0.05 8.04 8.30
CA ALA A 180 -0.13 7.38 7.03
C ALA A 180 -1.09 6.21 7.14
N ILE A 181 -1.92 6.03 6.12
CA ILE A 181 -2.68 4.81 5.94
C ILE A 181 -1.75 3.78 5.29
N ARG A 182 -1.46 2.72 6.05
CA ARG A 182 -0.63 1.58 5.64
C ARG A 182 -1.44 0.56 4.85
N SER A 183 -2.67 0.30 5.31
CA SER A 183 -3.64 -0.55 4.64
C SER A 183 -5.02 0.12 4.76
N PRO A 184 -5.82 0.19 3.70
CA PRO A 184 -5.55 -0.35 2.36
C PRO A 184 -4.41 0.38 1.63
N TRP A 185 -3.84 -0.28 0.63
CA TRP A 185 -2.84 0.35 -0.24
C TRP A 185 -3.53 1.22 -1.30
N PRO A 186 -2.92 2.31 -1.80
CA PRO A 186 -3.48 3.07 -2.92
C PRO A 186 -3.83 2.18 -4.11
N GLY A 187 -5.03 2.37 -4.65
CA GLY A 187 -5.57 1.60 -5.77
C GLY A 187 -6.13 0.23 -5.39
N GLN A 188 -6.07 -0.18 -4.12
CA GLN A 188 -6.67 -1.44 -3.69
C GLN A 188 -8.18 -1.45 -3.96
N THR A 189 -8.65 -2.55 -4.52
CA THR A 189 -10.05 -2.75 -4.91
C THR A 189 -10.84 -3.48 -3.82
N PHE A 190 -12.11 -3.13 -3.68
CA PHE A 190 -13.06 -3.80 -2.78
C PHE A 190 -14.38 -4.06 -3.51
N GLY A 191 -15.00 -5.20 -3.23
CA GLY A 191 -16.33 -5.53 -3.73
C GLY A 191 -17.40 -4.57 -3.20
N LEU A 192 -18.49 -4.44 -3.95
CA LEU A 192 -19.63 -3.59 -3.58
C LEU A 192 -20.34 -4.07 -2.30
N GLU A 193 -20.24 -5.36 -2.00
CA GLU A 193 -20.75 -6.04 -0.82
C GLU A 193 -19.87 -5.86 0.42
N ALA A 194 -18.63 -5.39 0.28
CA ALA A 194 -17.74 -5.11 1.40
C ALA A 194 -18.29 -3.93 2.23
N GLN A 195 -18.90 -4.22 3.38
CA GLN A 195 -19.48 -3.22 4.28
C GLN A 195 -18.50 -2.73 5.34
N SER A 196 -17.40 -3.46 5.56
CA SER A 196 -16.37 -3.12 6.52
C SER A 196 -15.00 -3.27 5.91
N LEU A 197 -14.11 -2.34 6.22
CA LEU A 197 -12.72 -2.37 5.81
C LEU A 197 -11.82 -2.28 7.04
N GLU A 198 -10.83 -3.16 7.15
CA GLU A 198 -9.76 -2.99 8.13
C GLU A 198 -8.81 -1.92 7.62
N VAL A 199 -8.56 -0.91 8.45
CA VAL A 199 -7.59 0.16 8.19
C VAL A 199 -6.44 0.02 9.16
N GLN A 200 -5.23 0.07 8.62
CA GLN A 200 -4.00 0.13 9.39
C GLN A 200 -3.38 1.51 9.22
N VAL A 201 -3.08 2.16 10.35
CA VAL A 201 -2.48 3.48 10.39
C VAL A 201 -1.10 3.39 11.03
N MET A 202 -0.12 4.05 10.43
CA MET A 202 1.18 4.29 11.03
C MET A 202 1.36 5.77 11.34
N THR A 203 2.13 6.05 12.37
CA THR A 203 2.46 7.41 12.77
C THR A 203 3.96 7.55 13.00
N LEU A 204 4.44 8.77 12.84
CA LEU A 204 5.81 9.17 13.13
C LEU A 204 5.75 10.39 14.03
N ASN A 205 6.55 10.40 15.12
CA ASN A 205 6.58 11.46 16.13
C ASN A 205 5.20 11.76 16.74
N PHE A 206 4.34 10.75 16.81
CA PHE A 206 3.01 10.83 17.41
C PHE A 206 2.66 9.47 18.03
N ASP A 207 2.17 9.46 19.27
CA ASP A 207 1.71 8.26 19.94
C ASP A 207 0.18 8.19 19.90
N LEU A 208 -0.34 7.12 19.30
CA LEU A 208 -1.77 6.83 19.30
C LEU A 208 -2.17 6.22 20.66
N VAL A 209 -3.14 6.84 21.33
CA VAL A 209 -3.62 6.42 22.66
C VAL A 209 -5.06 5.90 22.60
N SER A 210 -5.39 4.96 23.50
CA SER A 210 -6.65 4.21 23.48
C SER A 210 -7.71 4.69 24.47
N THR A 211 -7.33 5.48 25.48
CA THR A 211 -8.23 5.92 26.55
C THR A 211 -8.71 7.33 26.33
N GLU A 212 -9.90 7.67 26.85
CA GLU A 212 -10.48 9.03 26.87
C GLU A 212 -10.38 9.72 28.26
N SER A 213 -9.80 9.07 29.29
CA SER A 213 -9.44 9.71 30.58
C SER A 213 -7.96 10.15 30.71
N GLY A 214 -7.66 11.44 30.56
CA GLY A 214 -6.27 11.94 30.55
C GLY A 214 -6.18 13.46 30.39
N THR A 215 -4.99 14.02 30.65
CA THR A 215 -4.68 15.41 30.28
C THR A 215 -4.10 15.43 28.88
N GLN A 216 -4.41 16.45 28.08
CA GLN A 216 -3.83 16.63 26.76
C GLN A 216 -2.30 16.67 26.89
N GLN A 217 -1.62 15.83 26.10
CA GLN A 217 -0.17 15.77 26.01
C GLN A 217 0.23 16.01 24.55
N GLU A 218 1.24 16.85 24.34
CA GLU A 218 1.78 17.09 23.01
C GLU A 218 2.35 15.78 22.44
N GLY A 219 2.05 15.52 21.16
CA GLY A 219 2.47 14.30 20.48
C GLY A 219 1.57 13.09 20.75
N ASN A 220 0.51 13.21 21.56
CA ASN A 220 -0.37 12.09 21.90
C ASN A 220 -1.82 12.34 21.46
N GLY A 221 -2.49 11.32 20.94
CA GLY A 221 -3.91 11.42 20.63
C GLY A 221 -4.47 10.29 19.77
N HIS A 222 -5.33 10.63 18.81
CA HIS A 222 -6.06 9.66 17.98
C HIS A 222 -5.82 9.91 16.50
N SER A 223 -6.04 8.89 15.66
CA SER A 223 -6.16 9.05 14.22
C SER A 223 -7.61 8.80 13.83
N HIS A 224 -8.26 9.83 13.28
CA HIS A 224 -9.60 9.75 12.72
C HIS A 224 -9.51 9.41 11.24
N ILE A 225 -10.40 8.54 10.76
CA ILE A 225 -10.46 8.13 9.35
C ILE A 225 -11.74 8.65 8.72
N TYR A 226 -11.61 9.33 7.58
CA TYR A 226 -12.71 9.87 6.78
C TYR A 226 -12.79 9.18 5.42
N TYR A 227 -13.98 9.20 4.80
CA TYR A 227 -14.28 8.66 3.48
C TYR A 227 -14.80 9.76 2.55
N ASP A 228 -14.21 9.85 1.35
CA ASP A 228 -14.54 10.81 0.29
C ASP A 228 -14.52 12.28 0.76
N ALA A 229 -13.68 12.57 1.75
CA ALA A 229 -13.52 13.91 2.29
C ALA A 229 -12.05 14.15 2.62
N GLN A 230 -11.43 15.02 1.83
CA GLN A 230 -10.02 15.43 1.93
C GLN A 230 -9.75 16.31 3.16
N PHE A 231 -10.30 15.95 4.33
CA PHE A 231 -10.57 16.81 5.48
C PHE A 231 -11.87 17.62 5.32
N PRO A 232 -13.03 17.08 5.77
CA PRO A 232 -14.31 17.79 5.61
C PRO A 232 -14.21 19.17 6.29
N PRO A 233 -14.83 20.25 5.74
CA PRO A 233 -14.77 21.57 6.37
C PRO A 233 -15.29 21.60 7.82
N CYS A 234 -16.15 20.65 8.18
CA CYS A 234 -16.59 20.49 9.56
C CYS A 234 -15.59 19.81 10.47
N ALA A 235 -14.45 19.27 9.99
CA ALA A 235 -13.49 18.56 10.82
C ALA A 235 -12.91 19.46 11.94
N GLU A 236 -13.02 20.78 11.85
CA GLU A 236 -12.71 21.67 12.99
C GLU A 236 -13.74 21.65 14.13
N ASP A 237 -14.91 21.06 13.90
CA ASP A 237 -16.00 20.84 14.85
C ASP A 237 -15.94 19.40 15.37
N ASP A 238 -15.91 19.26 16.70
CA ASP A 238 -15.91 17.95 17.38
C ASP A 238 -17.20 17.14 17.11
N ALA A 239 -18.25 17.79 16.61
CA ALA A 239 -19.51 17.15 16.19
C ALA A 239 -19.54 16.71 14.72
N CYS A 240 -18.45 16.84 13.96
CA CYS A 240 -18.42 16.48 12.55
C CYS A 240 -18.44 14.97 12.32
N ASP A 241 -19.58 14.49 11.85
CA ASP A 241 -19.82 13.10 11.44
C ASP A 241 -19.72 12.90 9.92
N GLN A 242 -19.51 13.95 9.14
CA GLN A 242 -19.48 13.87 7.68
C GLN A 242 -18.31 13.01 7.20
N GLY A 243 -18.65 11.84 6.65
CA GLY A 243 -17.67 10.88 6.15
C GLY A 243 -16.80 10.24 7.24
N TYR A 244 -17.05 10.51 8.52
CA TYR A 244 -16.28 9.93 9.62
C TYR A 244 -16.61 8.44 9.74
N LEU A 245 -15.60 7.60 9.58
CA LEU A 245 -15.80 6.15 9.63
C LEU A 245 -15.32 5.49 10.92
N GLY A 246 -14.47 6.17 11.70
CA GLY A 246 -13.99 5.68 12.99
C GLY A 246 -12.61 6.18 13.38
N THR A 247 -12.09 5.63 14.48
CA THR A 247 -10.72 5.85 14.95
C THR A 247 -9.86 4.60 14.79
N ALA A 248 -8.58 4.80 14.42
CA ALA A 248 -7.59 3.75 14.56
C ALA A 248 -7.20 3.64 16.04
N LYS A 249 -7.28 2.44 16.61
CA LYS A 249 -6.97 2.20 18.03
C LYS A 249 -5.47 2.15 18.24
N ALA A 250 -5.00 2.55 19.42
CA ALA A 250 -3.58 2.41 19.80
C ALA A 250 -3.02 1.01 19.42
N PRO A 251 -1.77 0.93 18.93
CA PRO A 251 -1.15 -0.35 18.60
C PRO A 251 -1.18 -1.29 19.81
N GLN A 252 -1.38 -2.59 19.60
CA GLN A 252 -1.17 -3.54 20.68
C GLN A 252 0.33 -3.62 21.04
N PRO A 253 0.69 -4.04 22.27
CA PRO A 253 2.10 -4.23 22.62
C PRO A 253 2.83 -5.11 21.61
N GLY A 254 3.85 -4.56 20.95
CA GLY A 254 4.63 -5.24 19.90
C GLY A 254 4.20 -4.92 18.46
N GLU A 255 3.16 -4.11 18.25
CA GLU A 255 2.75 -3.63 16.92
C GLU A 255 3.32 -2.23 16.64
N SER A 256 3.74 -1.99 15.39
CA SER A 256 4.21 -0.68 14.91
C SER A 256 3.09 0.17 14.27
N PHE A 257 1.86 -0.35 14.27
CA PHE A 257 0.72 0.27 13.60
C PHE A 257 -0.56 0.06 14.39
N SER A 258 -1.50 0.96 14.17
CA SER A 258 -2.83 0.95 14.75
C SER A 258 -3.82 0.31 13.81
N ARG A 259 -4.71 -0.54 14.34
CA ARG A 259 -5.82 -1.14 13.57
C ARG A 259 -7.15 -0.47 13.91
N GLY A 260 -7.98 -0.29 12.89
CA GLY A 260 -9.37 0.12 13.02
C GLY A 260 -10.23 -0.65 12.02
N THR A 261 -11.52 -0.78 12.30
CA THR A 261 -12.49 -1.24 11.30
C THR A 261 -13.38 -0.04 10.99
N ILE A 262 -13.47 0.29 9.71
CA ILE A 262 -14.31 1.37 9.21
C ILE A 262 -15.51 0.76 8.48
N LEU A 263 -16.67 1.40 8.58
CA LEU A 263 -17.86 0.99 7.83
C LEU A 263 -17.89 1.77 6.53
N LEU A 264 -17.85 1.08 5.39
CA LEU A 264 -17.96 1.73 4.09
C LEU A 264 -19.42 2.11 3.85
N PRO A 265 -19.72 3.33 3.34
CA PRO A 265 -21.08 3.67 2.94
C PRO A 265 -21.53 2.73 1.83
N ASN A 266 -22.83 2.51 1.70
CA ASN A 266 -23.36 1.78 0.54
C ASN A 266 -23.29 2.70 -0.69
N SER A 267 -22.25 2.53 -1.51
CA SER A 267 -21.98 3.29 -2.73
C SER A 267 -21.80 2.35 -3.92
N GLY A 268 -22.06 2.84 -5.12
CA GLY A 268 -21.82 2.08 -6.35
C GLY A 268 -20.32 1.97 -6.67
N GLU A 269 -20.01 1.50 -7.88
CA GLU A 269 -18.65 1.54 -8.41
C GLU A 269 -18.16 2.98 -8.49
N GLN A 270 -17.12 3.29 -7.73
CA GLN A 270 -16.47 4.59 -7.72
C GLN A 270 -15.08 4.48 -7.13
N SER A 271 -14.19 5.37 -7.56
CA SER A 271 -13.02 5.71 -6.76
C SER A 271 -13.47 6.46 -5.51
N ALA A 272 -12.83 6.17 -4.40
CA ALA A 272 -13.04 6.82 -3.12
C ALA A 272 -11.71 7.15 -2.45
N THR A 273 -11.71 8.12 -1.55
CA THR A 273 -10.51 8.50 -0.78
C THR A 273 -10.71 8.20 0.70
N LEU A 274 -9.74 7.54 1.31
CA LEU A 274 -9.61 7.47 2.76
C LEU A 274 -8.63 8.54 3.24
N THR A 275 -9.03 9.33 4.22
CA THR A 275 -8.18 10.37 4.81
C THR A 275 -7.94 10.08 6.28
N ALA A 276 -6.69 9.92 6.69
CA ALA A 276 -6.31 9.82 8.10
C ALA A 276 -5.92 11.19 8.65
N VAL A 277 -6.37 11.53 9.85
CA VAL A 277 -6.15 12.84 10.49
C VAL A 277 -5.76 12.66 11.94
N LEU A 278 -4.66 13.27 12.35
CA LEU A 278 -4.27 13.30 13.77
C LEU A 278 -5.14 14.28 14.58
N ARG A 279 -5.62 13.80 15.72
CA ARG A 279 -6.41 14.53 16.70
C ARG A 279 -5.73 14.51 18.04
N ASN A 280 -5.91 15.56 18.82
CA ASN A 280 -5.60 15.53 20.23
C ASN A 280 -6.45 14.47 20.94
N TYR A 281 -6.04 14.20 22.17
CA TYR A 281 -6.75 13.37 23.12
C TYR A 281 -8.25 13.68 23.27
N ASP A 282 -8.63 14.96 23.25
CA ASP A 282 -10.00 15.43 23.40
C ASP A 282 -10.74 15.52 22.06
N HIS A 283 -10.23 14.83 21.02
CA HIS A 283 -10.75 14.78 19.64
C HIS A 283 -10.66 16.11 18.86
N THR A 284 -10.17 17.18 19.50
CA THR A 284 -9.88 18.43 18.79
C THR A 284 -8.76 18.24 17.78
N ILE A 285 -8.67 19.12 16.77
CA ILE A 285 -7.62 19.06 15.75
C ILE A 285 -6.24 19.13 16.44
N TYR A 286 -5.38 18.17 16.14
CA TYR A 286 -3.98 18.29 16.50
C TYR A 286 -3.34 19.38 15.62
N ARG A 287 -2.96 20.50 16.23
CA ARG A 287 -2.27 21.60 15.55
C ARG A 287 -0.80 21.58 15.94
N TYR A 288 0.07 21.31 14.99
CA TYR A 288 1.50 21.31 15.25
C TYR A 288 2.00 22.74 15.61
N PRO A 289 2.56 22.97 16.81
CA PRO A 289 2.79 24.32 17.33
C PRO A 289 4.04 25.02 16.76
N PHE A 290 4.92 24.27 16.08
CA PHE A 290 6.19 24.79 15.57
C PHE A 290 6.16 24.84 14.03
N GLY A 291 6.49 25.98 13.42
CA GLY A 291 7.08 25.94 12.08
C GLY A 291 6.34 26.50 10.87
N CYS A 292 5.19 27.19 10.96
CA CYS A 292 4.67 27.91 9.77
C CYS A 292 4.04 29.26 10.10
N LYS A 293 4.79 30.34 9.85
CA LYS A 293 4.27 31.71 9.74
C LYS A 293 3.58 31.87 8.38
N GLY A 294 2.36 31.37 8.15
CA GLY A 294 1.79 31.55 6.80
C GLY A 294 0.39 31.09 6.39
N GLY A 295 -0.35 30.23 7.11
CA GLY A 295 -1.70 29.86 6.65
C GLY A 295 -2.43 28.79 7.47
N PRO A 296 -3.77 28.65 7.28
CA PRO A 296 -4.63 27.77 8.09
C PRO A 296 -4.45 26.26 7.83
N LEU A 297 -3.88 25.87 6.68
CA LEU A 297 -3.65 24.45 6.33
C LEU A 297 -2.32 23.90 6.86
N CYS A 298 -1.47 24.73 7.46
CA CYS A 298 -0.14 24.29 7.93
C CYS A 298 -0.17 23.47 9.22
N PHE A 299 -1.34 23.16 9.78
CA PHE A 299 -1.46 22.63 11.14
C PHE A 299 -1.84 21.17 11.23
N ILE A 300 -2.30 20.56 10.14
CA ILE A 300 -2.97 19.27 10.19
C ILE A 300 -2.06 18.21 9.58
N ALA A 301 -1.67 17.24 10.41
CA ALA A 301 -1.05 16.02 9.92
C ALA A 301 -2.16 15.11 9.39
N TYR A 302 -2.22 14.98 8.07
CA TYR A 302 -3.15 14.11 7.39
C TYR A 302 -2.47 13.37 6.24
N GLU A 303 -3.10 12.28 5.82
CA GLU A 303 -2.70 11.49 4.65
C GLU A 303 -3.95 11.01 3.92
N ASP A 304 -3.91 11.03 2.59
CA ASP A 304 -4.96 10.52 1.72
C ASP A 304 -4.51 9.23 1.02
N VAL A 305 -5.43 8.27 0.89
CA VAL A 305 -5.25 7.06 0.08
C VAL A 305 -6.47 6.83 -0.78
N GLU A 306 -6.26 6.73 -2.09
CA GLU A 306 -7.31 6.36 -3.05
C GLU A 306 -7.57 4.86 -2.99
N ILE A 307 -8.85 4.49 -2.93
CA ILE A 307 -9.35 3.11 -2.99
C ILE A 307 -10.39 2.99 -4.10
N LEU A 308 -10.58 1.78 -4.62
CA LEU A 308 -11.51 1.55 -5.73
C LEU A 308 -12.62 0.59 -5.29
N ARG A 309 -13.88 0.96 -5.55
CA ARG A 309 -15.00 0.01 -5.44
C ARG A 309 -15.34 -0.52 -6.82
N VAL A 310 -15.35 -1.85 -6.95
CA VAL A 310 -15.60 -2.55 -8.21
C VAL A 310 -16.74 -3.53 -8.02
N GLY A 311 -17.64 -3.62 -9.00
CA GLY A 311 -18.61 -4.69 -9.11
C GLY A 311 -17.99 -5.93 -9.74
N ASP A 312 -18.60 -7.08 -9.46
CA ASP A 312 -18.25 -8.36 -10.08
C ASP A 312 -18.66 -8.43 -11.57
#